data_AF-A0A484KHW8-F1
#
_entry.id   AF-A0A484KHW8-F1
#
_cell.length_a   1.000
_cell.length_b   1.000
_cell.length_c   1.000
_cell.angle_alpha   90.00
_cell.angle_beta   90.00
_cell.angle_gamma   90.00
#
_symmetry.space_group_name_H-M   'P 1'
#
loop_
_entity.id
_entity.type
_entity.pdbx_description
1 polymer ?
#
loop_
_entity_poly.entity_id
_entity_poly.type
_entity_poly.pdbx_seq_one_letter_code
_entity_poly.pdbx_strand_id
1 'polypeptide(L)'
;MVAVSERRSGKGGIEVYEFEYKIDSSRGGMKRIFAAAFVSSNKLYLLNIAHSDGLENPLAPERRNSLLEVLHSFDMDQHQYAS
;
A
#
# COMPACT_ATOMS: atom_id res chain seq x y z
N MET A 1 4.56 14.76 5.06
CA MET A 1 5.67 13.80 4.93
C MET A 1 5.15 12.62 4.12
N VAL A 2 5.89 12.21 3.11
CA VAL A 2 5.61 11.01 2.30
C VAL A 2 6.78 10.07 2.54
N ALA A 3 6.51 8.83 2.93
CA ALA A 3 7.49 7.76 2.93
C ALA A 3 7.31 6.94 1.66
N VAL A 4 8.42 6.53 1.05
CA VAL A 4 8.44 5.73 -0.18
C VAL A 4 9.39 4.55 0.02
N SER A 5 8.98 3.38 -0.43
CA SER A 5 9.81 2.18 -0.47
C SER A 5 9.55 1.37 -1.73
N GLU A 6 10.51 0.54 -2.10
CA GLU A 6 10.40 -0.43 -3.19
C GLU A 6 10.47 -1.84 -2.62
N ARG A 7 9.55 -2.71 -3.06
CA ARG A 7 9.54 -4.13 -2.74
C ARG A 7 9.60 -4.92 -4.03
N ARG A 8 10.50 -5.91 -4.09
CA ARG A 8 10.49 -6.91 -5.17
C ARG A 8 9.56 -8.05 -4.78
N SER A 9 8.58 -8.35 -5.62
CA SER A 9 7.77 -9.55 -5.46
C SER A 9 8.51 -10.77 -6.04
N GLY A 10 8.70 -11.84 -5.26
CA GLY A 10 9.22 -13.13 -5.74
C GLY A 10 10.63 -13.15 -6.37
N LYS A 11 11.04 -14.31 -6.89
CA LYS A 11 12.30 -14.48 -7.64
C LYS A 11 12.10 -14.01 -9.09
N GLY A 12 12.61 -12.81 -9.39
CA GLY A 12 12.53 -12.20 -10.73
C GLY A 12 11.30 -11.32 -10.96
N GLY A 13 10.51 -11.05 -9.92
CA GLY A 13 9.22 -10.42 -10.09
C GLY A 13 9.21 -8.90 -10.05
N ILE A 14 7.99 -8.40 -10.12
CA ILE A 14 7.63 -7.02 -10.40
C ILE A 14 8.09 -6.12 -9.25
N GLU A 15 8.57 -4.93 -9.62
CA GLU A 15 8.85 -3.87 -8.68
C GLU A 15 7.54 -3.21 -8.24
N VAL A 16 7.25 -3.30 -6.94
CA VAL A 16 6.10 -2.68 -6.31
C VAL A 16 6.58 -1.45 -5.56
N TYR A 17 6.05 -0.29 -5.93
CA TYR A 17 6.31 0.98 -5.27
C TYR A 17 5.27 1.18 -4.17
N GLU A 18 5.72 1.41 -2.95
CA GLU A 18 4.88 1.57 -1.77
C GLU A 18 5.02 2.97 -1.20
N PHE A 19 3.90 3.55 -0.77
CA PHE A 19 3.81 4.91 -0.27
C PHE A 19 3.01 4.97 1.02
N GLU A 20 3.49 5.75 1.99
CA GLU A 20 2.70 6.16 3.14
C GLU A 20 2.64 7.69 3.22
N TYR A 21 1.43 8.24 3.31
CA TYR A 21 1.24 9.68 3.44
C TYR A 21 -0.03 10.00 4.21
N LYS A 22 -0.13 11.23 4.72
CA LYS A 22 -1.35 11.75 5.35
C LYS A 22 -2.01 12.81 4.47
N ILE A 23 -3.33 12.79 4.41
CA ILE A 23 -4.15 13.81 3.76
C ILE A 23 -5.15 14.37 4.76
N ASP A 24 -5.35 15.69 4.75
CA ASP A 24 -6.49 16.29 5.44
C ASP A 24 -7.69 16.25 4.49
N SER A 25 -8.59 15.30 4.73
CA SER A 25 -9.87 15.30 4.03
C SER A 25 -10.79 16.26 4.78
N SER A 26 -11.00 17.47 4.27
CA SER A 26 -11.65 18.58 5.00
C SER A 26 -13.00 18.23 5.67
N ARG A 27 -13.67 17.15 5.26
CA ARG A 27 -14.94 16.65 5.80
C ARG A 27 -14.85 15.26 6.47
N GLY A 28 -13.71 14.57 6.37
CA GLY A 28 -13.49 13.23 6.90
C GLY A 28 -12.31 13.12 7.86
N GLY A 29 -11.76 14.27 8.25
CA GLY A 29 -10.59 14.41 9.10
C GLY A 29 -9.29 13.99 8.42
N MET A 30 -8.23 13.97 9.21
CA MET A 30 -6.93 13.43 8.80
C MET A 30 -7.05 11.95 8.45
N LYS A 31 -6.56 11.58 7.28
CA LYS A 31 -6.43 10.19 6.84
C LYS A 31 -4.97 9.86 6.61
N ARG A 32 -4.59 8.65 6.96
CA ARG A 32 -3.35 8.03 6.55
C ARG A 32 -3.65 7.07 5.41
N ILE A 33 -2.86 7.18 4.35
CA ILE A 33 -2.96 6.34 3.17
C ILE A 33 -1.74 5.43 3.13
N PHE A 34 -1.98 4.13 2.95
CA PHE A 34 -0.98 3.16 2.51
C PHE A 34 -1.31 2.83 1.05
N ALA A 35 -0.37 3.05 0.15
CA ALA A 35 -0.57 2.83 -1.27
C ALA A 35 0.51 1.93 -1.84
N ALA A 36 0.14 1.12 -2.83
CA ALA A 36 1.07 0.31 -3.61
C ALA A 36 0.75 0.43 -5.09
N ALA A 37 1.78 0.44 -5.93
CA ALA A 37 1.65 0.56 -7.37
C ALA A 37 2.66 -0.32 -8.09
N PHE A 38 2.23 -0.94 -9.19
CA PHE A 38 3.14 -1.63 -10.10
C PHE A 38 2.55 -1.70 -11.52
N VAL A 39 3.41 -2.00 -12.50
CA VAL A 39 3.02 -2.20 -13.90
C VAL A 39 3.26 -3.65 -14.29
N SER A 40 2.26 -4.27 -14.92
CA SER A 40 2.36 -5.60 -15.50
C SER A 40 1.47 -5.70 -16.74
N SER A 41 1.91 -6.42 -17.77
CA SER A 41 1.13 -6.62 -19.02
C SER A 41 0.55 -5.32 -19.61
N ASN A 42 1.34 -4.25 -19.60
CA ASN A 42 0.98 -2.91 -20.07
C ASN A 42 -0.23 -2.28 -19.34
N LYS A 43 -0.44 -2.65 -18.07
CA LYS A 43 -1.49 -2.12 -17.19
C LYS A 43 -0.88 -1.63 -15.88
N LEU A 44 -1.38 -0.49 -15.39
CA LEU A 44 -1.04 0.06 -14.09
C LEU A 44 -2.03 -0.48 -13.04
N TYR A 45 -1.50 -1.07 -11.98
CA TYR A 45 -2.25 -1.59 -10.85
C TYR A 45 -1.99 -0.69 -9.64
N LEU A 46 -3.07 -0.28 -8.96
CA LEU A 46 -3.03 0.63 -7.82
C LEU A 46 -3.86 0.07 -6.67
N LEU A 47 -3.27 0.01 -5.49
CA LEU A 47 -3.96 -0.20 -4.22
C LEU A 47 -3.86 1.07 -3.39
N ASN A 48 -4.99 1.50 -2.82
CA ASN A 48 -5.03 2.56 -1.81
C ASN A 48 -5.85 2.09 -0.62
N ILE A 49 -5.22 2.06 0.55
CA ILE A 49 -5.85 1.75 1.83
C ILE A 49 -5.93 3.06 2.61
N ALA A 50 -7.15 3.56 2.80
CA ALA A 50 -7.38 4.77 3.57
C ALA A 50 -7.80 4.42 5.01
N HIS A 51 -7.08 4.94 5.99
CA HIS A 51 -7.41 4.84 7.40
C HIS A 51 -7.63 6.24 7.99
N SER A 52 -8.71 6.44 8.76
CA SER A 52 -8.87 7.66 9.54
C SER A 52 -7.83 7.68 10.66
N ASP A 53 -6.95 8.68 10.66
CA ASP A 53 -5.78 8.76 11.54
C ASP A 53 -5.65 10.19 12.04
N GLY A 54 -6.21 10.46 13.22
CA GLY A 54 -6.26 11.78 13.84
C GLY A 54 -5.40 11.86 15.10
N LEU A 55 -5.19 13.08 15.61
CA LEU A 55 -4.47 13.29 16.88
C LEU A 55 -5.18 12.63 18.06
N GLU A 56 -6.51 12.64 18.07
CA GLU A 56 -7.35 12.04 19.12
C GLU A 56 -7.38 10.52 19.10
N ASN A 57 -7.09 9.91 17.94
CA ASN A 57 -7.09 8.46 17.78
C ASN A 57 -6.00 8.07 16.76
N PRO A 58 -4.73 8.06 17.18
CA PRO A 58 -3.64 7.69 16.29
C PRO A 58 -3.77 6.21 15.91
N LEU A 59 -3.33 5.88 14.69
CA LEU A 59 -3.28 4.50 14.23
C LEU A 59 -2.49 3.60 15.21
N ALA A 60 -3.19 2.65 15.83
CA ALA A 60 -2.59 1.67 16.73
C ALA A 60 -1.58 0.76 16.00
N PRO A 61 -0.46 0.35 16.65
CA PRO A 61 0.57 -0.50 16.03
C PRO A 61 0.02 -1.82 15.45
N GLU A 62 -0.89 -2.47 16.15
CA GLU A 62 -1.47 -3.76 15.74
C GLU A 62 -2.29 -3.58 14.47
N ARG A 63 -3.11 -2.52 14.42
CA ARG A 63 -3.88 -2.17 13.23
C ARG A 63 -2.96 -1.83 12.07
N ARG A 64 -1.89 -1.08 12.32
CA ARG A 64 -0.87 -0.75 11.31
C ARG A 64 -0.30 -2.02 10.70
N ASN A 65 0.09 -2.99 11.52
CA ASN A 65 0.65 -4.24 11.04
C ASN A 65 -0.33 -4.98 10.13
N SER A 66 -1.61 -5.07 10.50
CA SER A 66 -2.62 -5.68 9.62
C SER A 66 -2.81 -4.93 8.30
N LEU A 67 -2.73 -3.60 8.29
CA LEU A 67 -2.80 -2.83 7.04
C LEU A 67 -1.56 -3.03 6.16
N LEU A 68 -0.38 -3.16 6.77
CA LEU A 68 0.85 -3.49 6.07
C LEU A 68 0.83 -4.91 5.50
N GLU A 69 0.25 -5.88 6.20
CA GLU A 69 0.05 -7.23 5.66
C GLU A 69 -0.82 -7.23 4.40
N VAL A 70 -1.91 -6.45 4.40
CA VAL A 70 -2.76 -6.26 3.21
C VAL A 70 -2.01 -5.52 2.09
N LEU A 71 -1.16 -4.55 2.43
CA LEU A 71 -0.33 -3.85 1.45
C LEU A 71 0.69 -4.80 0.81
N HIS A 72 1.37 -5.61 1.63
CA HIS A 72 2.43 -6.51 1.18
C HIS A 72 1.89 -7.73 0.43
N SER A 73 0.61 -8.07 0.58
CA SER A 73 -0.05 -9.10 -0.23
C SER A 73 -0.47 -8.58 -1.61
N PHE A 74 -0.33 -7.29 -1.89
CA PHE A 74 -0.59 -6.72 -3.21
C PHE A 74 0.63 -6.85 -4.10
N ASP A 75 0.64 -7.92 -4.90
CA ASP A 75 1.54 -8.14 -6.01
C ASP A 75 0.92 -9.14 -7.01
N MET A 76 1.67 -9.52 -8.05
CA MET A 76 1.27 -10.62 -8.93
C MET A 76 2.17 -11.82 -8.70
N ASP A 77 1.58 -12.91 -8.23
CA ASP A 77 2.25 -14.20 -8.18
C ASP A 77 2.52 -14.69 -9.61
N GLN A 78 3.79 -14.75 -10.00
CA GLN A 78 4.18 -15.25 -11.32
C GLN A 78 3.94 -16.75 -11.47
N HIS A 79 3.62 -17.47 -10.39
CA HIS A 79 3.37 -18.92 -10.44
C HIS A 79 1.97 -19.29 -10.95
N GLN A 80 1.06 -18.32 -11.13
CA GLN A 80 -0.28 -18.58 -11.66
C GLN A 80 -0.36 -18.61 -13.21
N TYR A 81 0.74 -18.31 -13.91
CA TYR A 81 0.80 -18.25 -15.38
C TYR A 81 1.85 -19.16 -16.03
N ALA A 82 2.56 -19.99 -15.24
CA ALA A 82 3.38 -21.06 -15.80
C ALA A 82 2.47 -22.21 -16.25
N SER A 83 2.12 -22.21 -17.54
CA SER A 83 1.46 -23.33 -18.24
C SER A 83 2.49 -24.32 -18.74
#